data_AF-A0A497A7X0-F1
#
_entry.id   AF-A0A497A7X0-F1
#
_cell.length_a   1.000
_cell.length_b   1.000
_cell.length_c   1.000
_cell.angle_alpha   90.00
_cell.angle_beta   90.00
_cell.angle_gamma   90.00
#
_symmetry.space_group_name_H-M   'P 1'
#
loop_
_entity.id
_entity.type
_entity.pdbx_description
1 polymer ?
#
loop_
_entity_poly.entity_id
_entity_poly.type
_entity_poly.pdbx_seq_one_letter_code
_entity_poly.pdbx_strand_id
1 'polypeptide(L)'
;MVALALGGVASLWQHLPLHWTDLWLIPVAIVGGLAGSFFDSLLGATMQAIYYCDACQKETERTIHRCGTQTRQIRGWHWLDNDRVNLLSSVVGGLAAALVAWAGWALGG
;
A
#
# COMPACT_ATOMS: atom_id res chain seq x y z
N MET A 1 7.25 -0.71 6.05
CA MET A 1 6.12 -1.62 5.79
C MET A 1 6.42 -2.63 4.69
N VAL A 2 6.93 -2.22 3.51
CA VAL A 2 7.41 -3.15 2.47
C VAL A 2 8.41 -4.18 3.01
N ALA A 3 9.37 -3.77 3.85
CA ALA A 3 10.31 -4.69 4.49
C ALA A 3 9.67 -5.68 5.49
N LEU A 4 8.55 -5.31 6.14
CA LEU A 4 7.81 -6.21 7.04
C LEU A 4 6.92 -7.18 6.27
N ALA A 5 6.30 -6.73 5.17
CA ALA A 5 5.57 -7.59 4.25
C ALA A 5 6.52 -8.57 3.54
N LEU A 6 7.66 -8.09 3.03
CA LEU A 6 8.71 -8.93 2.45
C LEU A 6 9.35 -9.86 3.50
N GLY A 7 9.55 -9.40 4.73
CA GLY A 7 10.08 -10.21 5.83
C GLY A 7 9.09 -11.29 6.29
N GLY A 8 7.80 -10.98 6.35
CA GLY A 8 6.72 -11.94 6.63
C GLY A 8 6.57 -12.96 5.51
N VAL A 9 6.59 -12.52 4.24
CA VAL A 9 6.56 -13.41 3.06
C VAL A 9 7.82 -14.27 2.99
N ALA A 10 9.01 -13.73 3.28
CA ALA A 10 10.26 -14.50 3.30
C ALA A 10 10.32 -15.50 4.47
N SER A 11 9.79 -15.13 5.64
CA SER A 11 9.66 -16.05 6.79
C SER A 11 8.65 -17.16 6.51
N LEU A 12 7.54 -16.85 5.83
CA LEU A 12 6.58 -17.84 5.35
C LEU A 12 7.21 -18.71 4.25
N TRP A 13 7.99 -18.16 3.33
CA TRP A 13 8.68 -18.87 2.25
C TRP A 13 9.65 -19.95 2.77
N GLN A 14 10.34 -19.68 3.87
CA GLN A 14 11.25 -20.65 4.50
C GLN A 14 10.51 -21.81 5.18
N HIS A 15 9.20 -21.67 5.44
CA HIS A 15 8.40 -22.64 6.20
C HIS A 15 7.18 -23.18 5.46
N LEU A 16 6.83 -22.63 4.29
CA LEU A 16 5.78 -23.14 3.39
C LEU A 16 6.44 -23.94 2.26
N PRO A 17 6.34 -25.29 2.26
CA PRO A 17 6.52 -26.01 1.02
C PRO A 17 5.37 -25.61 0.09
N LEU A 18 5.67 -24.83 -0.96
CA LEU A 18 4.70 -24.57 -2.03
C LEU A 18 4.53 -25.84 -2.84
N HIS A 19 3.37 -26.47 -2.71
CA HIS A 19 3.02 -27.64 -3.48
C HIS A 19 2.38 -27.21 -4.81
N TRP A 20 2.43 -28.07 -5.83
CA TRP A 20 1.78 -27.81 -7.13
C TRP A 20 0.26 -27.56 -7.00
N THR A 21 -0.34 -28.01 -5.90
CA THR A 21 -1.74 -27.74 -5.56
C THR A 21 -2.01 -26.29 -5.18
N ASP A 22 -0.99 -25.49 -4.85
CA ASP A 22 -1.15 -24.12 -4.34
C ASP A 22 -1.17 -23.06 -5.44
N LEU A 23 -1.19 -23.49 -6.71
CA LEU A 23 -1.26 -22.62 -7.90
C LEU A 23 -2.49 -21.69 -7.90
N TRP A 24 -3.54 -22.04 -7.16
CA TRP A 24 -4.72 -21.19 -6.97
C TRP A 24 -4.42 -19.89 -6.18
N LEU A 25 -3.28 -19.80 -5.48
CA LEU A 25 -2.84 -18.58 -4.80
C LEU A 25 -2.34 -17.51 -5.77
N ILE A 26 -1.99 -17.87 -7.01
CA ILE A 26 -1.52 -16.92 -8.02
C ILE A 26 -2.57 -15.85 -8.36
N PRO A 27 -3.81 -16.20 -8.76
CA PRO A 27 -4.85 -15.20 -9.01
C PRO A 27 -5.19 -14.38 -7.76
N VAL A 28 -5.14 -14.99 -6.57
CA VAL A 28 -5.35 -14.30 -5.28
C VAL A 28 -4.30 -13.20 -5.08
N ALA A 29 -3.02 -13.53 -5.27
CA ALA A 29 -1.91 -12.59 -5.12
C ALA A 29 -1.96 -11.47 -6.19
N ILE A 30 -2.31 -11.81 -7.43
CA ILE A 30 -2.42 -10.84 -8.53
C ILE A 30 -3.55 -9.84 -8.23
N VAL A 31 -4.75 -10.32 -7.92
CA VAL A 31 -5.89 -9.43 -7.67
C VAL A 31 -5.65 -8.58 -6.42
N GLY A 32 -5.13 -9.17 -5.34
CA GLY A 32 -4.79 -8.43 -4.13
C GLY A 32 -3.73 -7.35 -4.38
N GLY A 33 -2.66 -7.69 -5.09
CA GLY A 33 -1.58 -6.75 -5.43
C GLY A 33 -2.04 -5.61 -6.36
N LEU A 34 -2.85 -5.93 -7.37
CA LEU A 34 -3.40 -4.93 -8.29
C LEU A 34 -4.38 -3.99 -7.58
N ALA A 35 -5.30 -4.54 -6.77
CA ALA A 35 -6.24 -3.73 -6.01
C ALA A 35 -5.52 -2.80 -5.02
N GLY A 36 -4.54 -3.32 -4.29
CA GLY A 36 -3.74 -2.52 -3.36
C GLY A 36 -2.97 -1.40 -4.06
N SER A 37 -2.21 -1.71 -5.11
CA SER A 37 -1.40 -0.71 -5.83
C SER A 37 -2.23 0.35 -6.56
N PHE A 38 -3.40 -0.04 -7.09
CA PHE A 38 -4.35 0.90 -7.66
C PHE A 38 -4.89 1.87 -6.60
N PHE A 39 -5.28 1.35 -5.44
CA PHE A 39 -5.82 2.17 -4.35
C PHE A 39 -4.74 3.09 -3.76
N ASP A 40 -3.50 2.61 -3.65
CA ASP A 40 -2.33 3.39 -3.22
C ASP A 40 -2.12 4.61 -4.13
N SER A 41 -2.07 4.37 -5.45
CA SER A 41 -1.87 5.42 -6.44
C SER A 41 -3.03 6.42 -6.45
N LEU A 42 -4.27 5.92 -6.31
CA LEU A 42 -5.46 6.76 -6.29
C LEU A 42 -5.47 7.67 -5.06
N LEU A 43 -5.27 7.12 -3.85
CA LEU A 43 -5.23 7.89 -2.61
C LEU A 43 -4.00 8.82 -2.56
N GLY A 44 -2.85 8.35 -3.02
CA GLY A 44 -1.62 9.12 -3.11
C GLY A 44 -1.76 10.36 -4.00
N ALA A 45 -2.40 10.20 -5.17
CA ALA A 45 -2.60 11.30 -6.11
C ALA A 45 -3.69 12.30 -5.65
N THR A 46 -4.74 11.80 -5.00
CA THR A 46 -5.95 12.61 -4.74
C THR A 46 -6.03 13.16 -3.31
N MET A 47 -5.61 12.40 -2.30
CA MET A 47 -5.89 12.70 -0.90
C MET A 47 -4.62 12.91 -0.05
N GLN A 48 -3.45 12.45 -0.49
CA GLN A 48 -2.20 12.58 0.27
C GLN A 48 -1.82 14.04 0.52
N ALA A 49 -1.41 14.34 1.76
CA ALA A 49 -0.91 15.66 2.13
C ALA A 49 0.34 16.03 1.35
N ILE A 50 0.30 17.17 0.65
CA ILE A 50 1.47 17.77 0.02
C ILE A 50 1.62 19.19 0.53
N TYR A 51 2.85 19.55 0.83
CA TYR A 51 3.29 20.81 1.36
C TYR A 51 4.23 21.51 0.37
N TYR A 52 4.41 22.80 0.55
CA TYR A 52 5.29 23.64 -0.26
C TYR A 52 6.25 24.39 0.65
N CYS A 53 7.52 24.40 0.28
CA CYS A 53 8.55 25.16 0.97
C CYS A 53 8.77 26.48 0.24
N ASP A 54 8.40 27.60 0.86
CA ASP A 54 8.60 28.93 0.26
C ASP A 54 10.08 29.33 0.17
N ALA A 55 10.96 28.78 1.02
CA ALA A 55 12.40 29.06 0.97
C ALA A 55 13.13 28.33 -0.18
N CYS A 56 12.77 27.07 -0.44
CA CYS A 56 13.38 26.28 -1.52
C CYS A 56 12.56 26.27 -2.81
N GLN A 57 11.36 26.87 -2.79
CA GLN A 57 10.40 26.89 -3.90
C GLN A 57 10.09 25.48 -4.44
N LYS A 58 9.91 24.51 -3.52
CA LYS A 58 9.72 23.08 -3.85
C LYS A 58 8.56 22.47 -3.08
N GLU A 59 7.87 21.54 -3.74
CA GLU A 59 6.89 20.67 -3.11
C GLU A 59 7.58 19.59 -2.25
N THR A 60 6.95 19.24 -1.14
CA THR A 60 7.41 18.20 -0.23
C THR A 60 6.24 17.61 0.54
N GLU A 61 6.36 16.37 0.95
CA GLU A 61 5.38 15.63 1.76
C GLU A 61 5.61 15.84 3.28
N ARG A 62 6.69 16.53 3.66
CA ARG A 62 7.06 16.77 5.06
C ARG A 62 6.64 18.17 5.51
N THR A 63 6.23 18.29 6.76
CA THR A 63 5.89 19.57 7.41
C THR A 63 7.10 20.49 7.64
N ILE A 64 8.31 19.90 7.62
CA ILE A 64 9.60 20.62 7.69
C ILE A 64 10.43 20.14 6.50
N HIS A 65 10.84 21.08 5.65
CA HIS A 65 11.69 20.78 4.51
C HIS A 65 13.14 20.49 4.95
N ARG A 66 13.95 19.86 4.10
CA ARG A 66 15.35 19.54 4.43
C ARG A 66 16.21 20.77 4.72
N CYS A 67 15.78 21.95 4.30
CA CYS A 67 16.42 23.23 4.63
C CYS A 67 16.08 23.76 6.03
N GLY A 68 15.21 23.08 6.79
CA GLY A 68 14.76 23.49 8.13
C GLY A 68 13.55 24.45 8.15
N THR A 69 13.07 24.91 6.99
CA THR A 69 11.90 25.81 6.91
C THR A 69 10.59 25.02 7.07
N GLN A 70 9.65 25.58 7.84
CA GLN A 70 8.29 25.06 7.94
C GLN A 70 7.57 25.22 6.60
N THR A 71 6.90 24.16 6.16
CA THR A 71 6.23 24.12 4.86
C THR A 71 4.74 24.41 5.02
N ARG A 72 4.13 25.08 4.05
CA ARG A 72 2.68 25.30 4.03
C ARG A 72 1.98 24.17 3.28
N GLN A 73 0.87 23.68 3.81
CA GLN A 73 0.08 22.67 3.12
C GLN A 73 -0.56 23.27 1.87
N ILE A 74 -0.49 22.56 0.73
CA ILE A 74 -1.08 23.01 -0.54
C ILE A 74 -2.23 22.11 -1.01
N ARG A 75 -2.21 20.81 -0.68
CA ARG A 75 -3.30 19.86 -1.02
C ARG A 75 -3.35 18.67 -0.06
N GLY A 76 -4.38 17.85 -0.22
CA GLY A 76 -4.62 16.65 0.57
C GLY A 76 -5.12 16.95 1.99
N TRP A 77 -5.18 15.92 2.82
CA TRP A 77 -5.57 16.05 4.23
C TRP A 77 -4.37 15.98 5.14
N HIS A 78 -4.25 16.91 6.11
CA HIS A 78 -3.09 16.98 7.02
C HIS A 78 -2.81 15.66 7.75
N TRP A 79 -3.87 14.86 7.98
CA TRP A 79 -3.80 13.59 8.67
C TRP A 79 -3.47 12.43 7.73
N LEU A 80 -3.51 12.58 6.40
CA LEU A 80 -3.29 11.51 5.44
C LEU A 80 -1.90 11.65 4.81
N ASP A 81 -0.91 11.14 5.53
CA ASP A 81 0.46 10.99 5.06
C ASP A 81 0.65 9.70 4.21
N ASN A 82 1.83 9.57 3.60
CA ASN A 82 2.19 8.42 2.79
C ASN A 82 2.09 7.08 3.56
N ASP A 83 2.37 7.05 4.86
CA ASP A 83 2.33 5.81 5.65
C ASP A 83 0.88 5.34 5.84
N ARG A 84 -0.05 6.27 6.03
CA ARG A 84 -1.49 5.97 6.13
C ARG A 84 -2.09 5.60 4.78
N VAL A 85 -1.67 6.25 3.70
CA VAL A 85 -2.04 5.83 2.33
C VAL A 85 -1.61 4.38 2.10
N ASN A 86 -0.36 4.04 2.42
CA ASN A 86 0.16 2.67 2.33
C ASN A 86 -0.59 1.68 3.22
N LEU A 87 -1.01 2.08 4.42
CA LEU A 87 -1.80 1.23 5.31
C LEU A 87 -3.17 0.93 4.71
N LEU A 88 -3.89 1.95 4.23
CA LEU A 88 -5.20 1.78 3.61
C LEU A 88 -5.11 0.92 2.34
N SER A 89 -4.12 1.18 1.48
CA SER A 89 -3.93 0.41 0.26
C SER A 89 -3.59 -1.06 0.55
N SER A 90 -2.81 -1.33 1.60
CA SER A 90 -2.52 -2.69 2.07
C SER A 90 -3.77 -3.42 2.58
N VAL A 91 -4.64 -2.73 3.34
CA VAL A 91 -5.90 -3.30 3.82
C VAL A 91 -6.82 -3.63 2.65
N VAL A 92 -6.95 -2.73 1.67
CA VAL A 92 -7.77 -2.97 0.46
C VAL A 92 -7.23 -4.15 -0.34
N GLY A 93 -5.93 -4.23 -0.56
CA GLY A 93 -5.30 -5.36 -1.25
C GLY A 93 -5.51 -6.69 -0.52
N GLY A 94 -5.39 -6.69 0.81
CA GLY A 94 -5.64 -7.86 1.65
C GLY A 94 -7.10 -8.33 1.62
N LEU A 95 -8.05 -7.40 1.68
CA LEU A 95 -9.49 -7.71 1.57
C LEU A 95 -9.85 -8.26 0.17
N ALA A 96 -9.28 -7.67 -0.89
CA ALA A 96 -9.48 -8.17 -2.24
C ALA A 96 -8.93 -9.60 -2.41
N ALA A 97 -7.73 -9.88 -1.88
CA ALA A 97 -7.18 -11.23 -1.87
C ALA A 97 -8.07 -12.21 -1.08
N ALA A 98 -8.53 -11.83 0.11
CA ALA A 98 -9.42 -12.65 0.93
C ALA A 98 -10.75 -12.97 0.22
N LEU A 99 -11.32 -11.98 -0.47
CA LEU A 99 -12.56 -12.16 -1.24
C LEU A 99 -12.37 -13.15 -2.40
N VAL A 100 -11.26 -13.05 -3.14
CA VAL A 100 -10.96 -13.97 -4.25
C VAL A 100 -10.71 -15.38 -3.73
N ALA A 101 -9.97 -15.52 -2.63
CA ALA A 101 -9.74 -16.81 -1.99
C ALA A 101 -11.07 -17.44 -1.50
N TRP A 102 -11.93 -16.65 -0.86
CA TRP A 102 -13.24 -17.11 -0.41
C TRP A 102 -14.13 -17.53 -1.58
N ALA A 103 -14.19 -16.73 -2.65
CA ALA A 103 -14.97 -17.05 -3.84
C ALA A 103 -14.44 -18.31 -4.55
N GLY A 104 -13.12 -18.47 -4.66
CA GLY A 104 -12.50 -19.67 -5.23
C GLY A 104 -12.84 -20.93 -4.44
N TRP A 105 -12.85 -20.83 -3.10
CA TRP A 105 -13.27 -21.94 -2.24
C TRP A 105 -14.77 -22.24 -2.36
N ALA A 106 -15.63 -21.20 -2.35
CA ALA A 106 -17.08 -21.36 -2.41
C ALA A 106 -17.59 -21.90 -3.77
N LEU A 107 -16.87 -21.64 -4.87
CA LEU A 107 -17.22 -22.11 -6.21
C LEU A 107 -16.60 -23.46 -6.57
N GLY A 108 -15.56 -23.89 -5.85
CA GLY A 108 -14.84 -25.14 -6.08
C GLY A 108 -15.20 -26.28 -5.12
N GLY A 109 -16.05 -26.01 -4.12
CA GLY A 109 -16.55 -26.98 -3.13
C GLY A 109 -17.85 -27.66 -3.53
#